data_AF-A0A960PQ74-F1
#
_entry.id   AF-A0A960PQ74-F1
#
_cell.length_a   1.000
_cell.length_b   1.000
_cell.length_c   1.000
_cell.angle_alpha   90.00
_cell.angle_beta   90.00
_cell.angle_gamma   90.00
#
_symmetry.space_group_name_H-M   'P 1'
#
loop_
_entity.id
_entity.type
_entity.pdbx_description
1 polymer ?
#
loop_
_entity_poly.entity_id
_entity_poly.type
_entity_poly.pdbx_seq_one_letter_code
_entity_poly.pdbx_strand_id
1 'polypeptide(L)'
;MVDSCRTAQRALFLSMIFLALGSFSAFGQGETVQGDEGCRIRGVERGEVYSRPVTLELEASLNRPGAQIFVNGQAAGSRIRIEEEGDYTVEVRSVGPLLAPEPSSRRCPPTTFSVDTTPPRVAFSRPDWIPPGAIPRVEVEDAYLAAEGVKVLLDGEPRDPGAAVGLGEHVLEVVAEDRAGNVTVARERFEQTALACKPESWLEYRTPTTLLSAVHYFPWYPGSGECSYVAPPPPPAPQEPTPSPAGQWCGCIWHPKGGLRPARGFYDSGSPAVVQAQLDQMIAHGIDVVSIEWTGNPSVTSNIVNVVIPAIASRNLKFVLLYDSSIRLAAGNPPVNLNNSVTRSKLIGDFQAFASSASYFKHPKYLKFGNEPVIYVFITRAYTGSTANLTNTFDALRQAAIDNGFSGLYLVADHLFWDTPDWNLMRLTHPRAMTSFAPVNPDQGVPQGSSGRPIRTWANKMATLYQNSRNAQTVSDPLVDLTPGVFIQWNNIGLDTDLNPFCNWDGPQYGWNLVDGTDWTYMLQTAGLNQARVAEIHLLKPNCGETVIRNPSNGTSIVWTYSYNEWYEGSGVEELTSRMPAYPYGFGLQPLQLLKQKLP
;
A
#
# COMPACT_ATOMS: atom_id res chain seq x y z
N MET A 1 -13.27 52.74 34.06
CA MET A 1 -11.87 53.16 33.79
C MET A 1 -11.34 52.21 32.72
N VAL A 2 -10.99 52.57 31.49
CA VAL A 2 -11.04 53.82 30.70
C VAL A 2 -11.27 53.35 29.25
N ASP A 3 -12.20 53.85 28.43
CA ASP A 3 -13.13 54.98 28.59
C ASP A 3 -14.51 54.70 27.93
N SER A 4 -15.33 55.73 27.70
CA SER A 4 -16.51 55.70 26.83
C SER A 4 -16.72 57.06 26.15
N CYS A 5 -16.51 57.18 24.83
CA CYS A 5 -17.02 58.31 24.05
C CYS A 5 -16.88 58.14 22.52
N ARG A 6 -18.01 57.93 21.82
CA ARG A 6 -18.52 58.79 20.71
C ARG A 6 -19.69 58.13 19.98
N THR A 7 -20.89 58.46 20.44
CA THR A 7 -22.11 58.41 19.63
C THR A 7 -22.13 59.61 18.67
N ALA A 8 -22.90 59.50 17.58
CA ALA A 8 -23.35 60.59 16.69
C ALA A 8 -22.29 61.30 15.81
N GLN A 9 -22.13 60.80 14.58
CA GLN A 9 -22.19 61.63 13.35
C GLN A 9 -22.29 60.73 12.09
N ARG A 10 -23.10 61.18 11.11
CA ARG A 10 -23.43 60.55 9.80
C ARG A 10 -24.77 59.82 9.65
N ALA A 11 -25.83 60.44 10.18
CA ALA A 11 -26.98 60.71 9.31
C ALA A 11 -26.60 61.89 8.37
N LEU A 12 -27.15 61.94 7.16
CA LEU A 12 -26.75 62.82 6.04
C LEU A 12 -25.32 62.60 5.51
N PHE A 13 -25.13 61.62 4.60
CA PHE A 13 -24.44 61.82 3.31
C PHE A 13 -24.57 60.59 2.39
N LEU A 14 -25.76 60.36 1.82
CA LEU A 14 -26.00 59.58 0.58
C LEU A 14 -27.48 59.70 0.18
N SER A 15 -27.87 60.93 -0.14
CA SER A 15 -29.17 61.26 -0.75
C SER A 15 -28.95 62.25 -1.88
N MET A 16 -28.07 61.87 -2.82
CA MET A 16 -27.86 62.43 -4.16
C MET A 16 -26.90 61.47 -4.89
N ILE A 17 -27.20 61.11 -6.14
CA ILE A 17 -26.51 60.10 -6.97
C ILE A 17 -26.68 58.68 -6.37
N PHE A 18 -27.47 57.75 -6.93
CA PHE A 18 -28.00 57.64 -8.30
C PHE A 18 -29.49 58.01 -8.43
N LEU A 19 -29.74 59.08 -9.18
CA LEU A 19 -31.01 59.34 -9.86
C LEU A 19 -30.68 59.55 -11.34
N ALA A 20 -30.29 58.45 -11.99
CA ALA A 20 -29.92 58.38 -13.40
C ALA A 20 -30.13 56.94 -13.90
N LEU A 21 -30.55 56.78 -15.16
CA LEU A 21 -30.90 55.50 -15.80
C LEU A 21 -32.19 54.83 -15.30
N GLY A 22 -33.17 55.63 -14.89
CA GLY A 22 -34.59 55.32 -15.10
C GLY A 22 -34.99 55.49 -16.57
N SER A 23 -34.25 54.86 -17.49
CA SER A 23 -34.54 54.92 -18.92
C SER A 23 -35.70 53.99 -19.23
N PHE A 24 -36.91 54.55 -19.32
CA PHE A 24 -37.95 53.92 -20.11
C PHE A 24 -37.43 53.79 -21.54
N SER A 25 -37.03 52.58 -21.92
CA SER A 25 -36.80 52.23 -23.32
C SER A 25 -38.14 52.32 -24.05
N ALA A 26 -38.46 53.53 -24.51
CA ALA A 26 -39.44 53.75 -25.54
C ALA A 26 -39.17 52.76 -26.68
N PHE A 27 -40.23 52.21 -27.29
CA PHE A 27 -40.18 51.20 -28.34
C PHE A 27 -38.96 51.37 -29.25
N GLY A 28 -37.91 50.58 -28.97
CA GLY A 28 -36.73 50.53 -29.81
C GLY A 28 -37.18 50.06 -31.17
N GLN A 29 -37.14 50.96 -32.16
CA GLN A 29 -37.18 50.54 -33.54
C GLN A 29 -35.87 49.78 -33.77
N GLY A 30 -35.93 48.45 -33.70
CA GLY A 30 -34.75 47.60 -33.86
C GLY A 30 -33.98 47.97 -35.12
N GLU A 31 -32.66 48.13 -34.99
CA GLU A 31 -31.85 48.61 -36.09
C GLU A 31 -31.87 47.59 -37.24
N THR A 32 -32.01 48.11 -38.45
CA THR A 32 -32.41 47.26 -39.56
C THR A 32 -31.19 46.59 -40.20
N VAL A 33 -30.92 45.33 -39.84
CA VAL A 33 -29.86 44.52 -40.45
C VAL A 33 -29.96 44.61 -41.98
N GLN A 34 -28.90 45.16 -42.60
CA GLN A 34 -28.86 45.45 -44.02
C GLN A 34 -28.39 44.21 -44.80
N GLY A 35 -29.27 43.23 -44.95
CA GLY A 35 -29.14 42.19 -45.96
C GLY A 35 -29.35 42.75 -47.38
N ASP A 36 -28.82 42.04 -48.38
CA ASP A 36 -28.94 42.39 -49.80
C ASP A 36 -30.38 42.75 -50.19
N GLU A 37 -30.51 43.83 -50.98
CA GLU A 37 -31.75 44.59 -51.14
C GLU A 37 -32.99 43.73 -51.43
N GLY A 38 -33.88 43.67 -50.43
CA GLY A 38 -35.25 43.18 -50.59
C GLY A 38 -35.81 42.36 -49.43
N CYS A 39 -34.99 41.77 -48.56
CA CYS A 39 -35.41 40.77 -47.57
C CYS A 39 -35.25 41.23 -46.11
N ARG A 40 -36.32 41.69 -45.43
CA ARG A 40 -36.30 42.12 -44.02
C ARG A 40 -37.50 41.60 -43.23
N ILE A 41 -37.21 41.01 -42.07
CA ILE A 41 -38.17 40.60 -41.05
C ILE A 41 -37.96 41.52 -39.86
N ARG A 42 -39.02 42.16 -39.36
CA ARG A 42 -38.94 42.99 -38.16
C ARG A 42 -39.13 42.14 -36.91
N GLY A 43 -38.47 42.54 -35.83
CA GLY A 43 -38.60 41.95 -34.49
C GLY A 43 -37.47 41.01 -34.07
N VAL A 44 -36.55 40.64 -34.98
CA VAL A 44 -35.38 39.79 -34.67
C VAL A 44 -34.14 40.20 -35.45
N GLU A 45 -33.00 39.89 -34.86
CA GLU A 45 -31.66 40.01 -35.42
C GLU A 45 -30.96 38.63 -35.39
N ARG A 46 -29.98 38.40 -36.29
CA ARG A 46 -29.38 37.08 -36.46
C ARG A 46 -28.38 36.78 -35.33
N GLY A 47 -28.66 35.73 -34.55
CA GLY A 47 -27.80 35.23 -33.48
C GLY A 47 -28.13 35.77 -32.09
N GLU A 48 -29.11 36.67 -32.01
CA GLU A 48 -29.59 37.25 -30.75
C GLU A 48 -30.48 36.30 -29.95
N VAL A 49 -30.50 36.49 -28.63
CA VAL A 49 -31.30 35.74 -27.67
C VAL A 49 -32.23 36.73 -26.96
N TYR A 50 -33.52 36.40 -26.84
CA TYR A 50 -34.53 37.33 -26.34
C TYR A 50 -35.18 36.86 -25.04
N SER A 51 -35.06 37.66 -23.97
CA SER A 51 -35.66 37.46 -22.63
C SER A 51 -37.18 37.67 -22.56
N ARG A 52 -37.85 37.68 -23.71
CA ARG A 52 -39.29 37.95 -23.83
C ARG A 52 -39.84 37.44 -25.16
N PRO A 53 -41.16 37.18 -25.23
CA PRO A 53 -41.83 36.83 -26.46
C PRO A 53 -41.56 37.79 -27.62
N VAL A 54 -41.14 37.22 -28.74
CA VAL A 54 -40.77 37.91 -29.98
C VAL A 54 -41.98 38.04 -30.89
N THR A 55 -42.14 39.18 -31.56
CA THR A 55 -43.16 39.34 -32.62
C THR A 55 -42.48 39.57 -33.96
N LEU A 56 -42.57 38.58 -34.84
CA LEU A 56 -42.09 38.65 -36.22
C LEU A 56 -43.14 39.36 -37.09
N GLU A 57 -42.71 40.30 -37.93
CA GLU A 57 -43.58 41.00 -38.89
C GLU A 57 -42.85 41.21 -40.23
N LEU A 58 -43.53 40.87 -41.34
CA LEU A 58 -43.02 41.15 -42.69
C LEU A 58 -43.00 42.65 -42.95
N GLU A 59 -41.86 43.19 -43.39
CA GLU A 59 -41.77 44.59 -43.77
C GLU A 59 -42.63 44.88 -45.03
N ALA A 60 -43.33 46.01 -45.05
CA ALA A 60 -44.35 46.30 -46.07
C ALA A 60 -43.85 46.28 -47.53
N SER A 61 -42.55 46.51 -47.75
CA SER A 61 -41.88 46.40 -49.06
C SER A 61 -41.87 44.97 -49.63
N LEU A 62 -42.05 43.96 -48.77
CA LEU A 62 -42.16 42.53 -49.11
C LEU A 62 -43.60 42.03 -49.27
N ASN A 63 -44.61 42.87 -49.01
CA ASN A 63 -46.02 42.47 -49.05
C ASN A 63 -46.56 42.35 -50.50
N ARG A 64 -45.83 41.60 -51.33
CA ARG A 64 -46.29 41.11 -52.63
C ARG A 64 -47.28 39.96 -52.40
N PRO A 65 -48.32 39.79 -53.25
CA PRO A 65 -49.21 38.65 -53.16
C PRO A 65 -48.41 37.34 -53.20
N GLY A 66 -48.50 36.55 -52.10
CA GLY A 66 -47.83 35.26 -51.95
C GLY A 66 -46.58 35.25 -51.05
N ALA A 67 -46.07 36.37 -50.53
CA ALA A 67 -44.98 36.31 -49.54
C ALA A 67 -45.47 35.74 -48.19
N GLN A 68 -44.77 34.73 -47.65
CA GLN A 68 -45.13 34.09 -46.38
C GLN A 68 -43.89 33.84 -45.51
N ILE A 69 -44.03 34.05 -44.19
CA ILE A 69 -43.04 33.71 -43.17
C ILE A 69 -43.06 32.20 -42.95
N PHE A 70 -41.90 31.58 -42.81
CA PHE A 70 -41.74 30.21 -42.36
C PHE A 70 -40.90 30.20 -41.09
N VAL A 71 -41.43 29.65 -40.00
CA VAL A 71 -40.73 29.47 -38.72
C VAL A 71 -40.44 27.98 -38.55
N ASN A 72 -39.18 27.61 -38.37
CA ASN A 72 -38.71 26.22 -38.31
C ASN A 72 -39.25 25.36 -39.48
N GLY A 73 -39.34 25.97 -40.67
CA GLY A 73 -39.85 25.35 -41.90
C GLY A 73 -41.37 25.26 -42.00
N GLN A 74 -42.14 25.61 -40.97
CA GLN A 74 -43.61 25.65 -40.98
C GLN A 74 -44.13 27.03 -41.38
N ALA A 75 -45.18 27.05 -42.21
CA ALA A 75 -45.75 28.28 -42.74
C ALA A 75 -46.54 29.05 -41.66
N ALA A 76 -46.18 30.31 -41.44
CA ALA A 76 -46.77 31.20 -40.44
C ALA A 76 -47.59 32.33 -41.08
N GLY A 77 -48.29 33.12 -40.25
CA GLY A 77 -48.93 34.36 -40.68
C GLY A 77 -47.91 35.46 -41.03
N SER A 78 -48.37 36.53 -41.68
CA SER A 78 -47.55 37.72 -41.97
C SER A 78 -47.08 38.48 -40.72
N ARG A 79 -47.74 38.22 -39.60
CA ARG A 79 -47.34 38.60 -38.24
C ARG A 79 -47.56 37.41 -37.31
N ILE A 80 -46.53 37.00 -36.57
CA ILE A 80 -46.59 35.89 -35.61
C ILE A 80 -45.86 36.26 -34.33
N ARG A 81 -46.43 35.90 -33.18
CA ARG A 81 -45.80 36.01 -31.87
C ARG A 81 -45.28 34.64 -31.46
N ILE A 82 -44.03 34.57 -31.04
CA ILE A 82 -43.37 33.38 -30.52
C ILE A 82 -43.19 33.62 -29.03
N GLU A 83 -43.87 32.80 -28.23
CA GLU A 83 -43.88 32.89 -26.76
C GLU A 83 -43.16 31.71 -26.09
N GLU A 84 -42.96 30.62 -26.82
CA GLU A 84 -42.24 29.43 -26.37
C GLU A 84 -40.72 29.66 -26.43
N GLU A 85 -39.98 28.96 -25.58
CA GLU A 85 -38.52 28.99 -25.55
C GLU A 85 -37.92 28.04 -26.59
N GLY A 86 -36.74 28.39 -27.10
CA GLY A 86 -35.95 27.56 -28.00
C GLY A 86 -35.33 28.32 -29.17
N ASP A 87 -34.71 27.56 -30.07
CA ASP A 87 -34.08 28.06 -31.28
C ASP A 87 -35.07 28.14 -32.45
N TYR A 88 -35.07 29.30 -33.12
CA TYR A 88 -35.96 29.61 -34.23
C TYR A 88 -35.18 30.01 -35.47
N THR A 89 -35.39 29.26 -36.55
CA THR A 89 -34.96 29.61 -37.91
C THR A 89 -36.13 30.19 -38.68
N VAL A 90 -35.98 31.42 -39.17
CA VAL A 90 -37.02 32.10 -39.95
C VAL A 90 -36.57 32.32 -41.38
N GLU A 91 -37.42 31.93 -42.32
CA GLU A 91 -37.29 32.19 -43.74
C GLU A 91 -38.50 32.98 -44.25
N VAL A 92 -38.32 33.72 -45.35
CA VAL A 92 -39.45 34.26 -46.14
C VAL A 92 -39.41 33.58 -47.51
N ARG A 93 -40.54 33.01 -47.93
CA ARG A 93 -40.68 32.33 -49.22
C ARG A 93 -41.86 32.93 -49.99
N SER A 94 -41.78 32.92 -51.32
CA SER A 94 -42.91 33.25 -52.19
C SER A 94 -43.71 32.00 -52.49
N VAL A 95 -45.01 32.05 -52.23
CA VAL A 95 -45.98 30.95 -52.34
C VAL A 95 -47.05 31.38 -53.34
N GLY A 96 -46.78 31.17 -54.62
CA GLY A 96 -47.69 31.51 -55.71
C GLY A 96 -47.57 30.51 -56.87
N PRO A 97 -48.64 30.32 -57.66
CA PRO A 97 -48.61 29.40 -58.80
C PRO A 97 -47.62 29.90 -59.86
N LEU A 98 -46.61 29.07 -60.14
CA LEU A 98 -45.55 29.33 -61.12
C LEU A 98 -46.10 29.37 -62.56
N LEU A 99 -46.53 30.55 -63.00
CA LEU A 99 -46.91 30.84 -64.40
C LEU A 99 -45.77 31.52 -65.19
N ALA A 100 -44.51 31.15 -64.93
CA ALA A 100 -43.37 31.25 -65.85
C ALA A 100 -42.11 30.61 -65.22
N PRO A 101 -41.25 29.92 -65.99
CA PRO A 101 -39.91 29.53 -65.55
C PRO A 101 -38.93 30.70 -65.75
N GLU A 102 -38.99 31.71 -64.88
CA GLU A 102 -37.99 32.79 -64.80
C GLU A 102 -36.90 32.44 -63.76
N PRO A 103 -35.64 32.86 -63.97
CA PRO A 103 -34.51 32.41 -63.16
C PRO A 103 -34.36 33.16 -61.83
N SER A 104 -33.79 32.48 -60.83
CA SER A 104 -33.46 33.00 -59.50
C SER A 104 -34.65 33.51 -58.67
N SER A 105 -35.38 32.58 -58.05
CA SER A 105 -36.13 32.90 -56.83
C SER A 105 -35.14 33.33 -55.73
N ARG A 106 -34.97 34.64 -55.53
CA ARG A 106 -34.20 35.20 -54.40
C ARG A 106 -34.81 34.68 -53.10
N ARG A 107 -34.20 33.66 -52.51
CA ARG A 107 -34.47 33.26 -51.12
C ARG A 107 -33.76 34.25 -50.21
N CYS A 108 -34.49 34.80 -49.26
CA CYS A 108 -33.87 35.46 -48.12
C CYS A 108 -33.02 34.42 -47.38
N PRO A 109 -31.74 34.70 -47.05
CA PRO A 109 -30.97 33.78 -46.22
C PRO A 109 -31.66 33.66 -44.85
N PRO A 110 -31.73 32.45 -44.26
CA PRO A 110 -32.42 32.24 -42.98
C PRO A 110 -31.86 33.16 -41.89
N THR A 111 -32.74 33.62 -41.01
CA THR A 111 -32.39 34.33 -39.78
C THR A 111 -32.64 33.41 -38.60
N THR A 112 -31.58 33.09 -37.87
CA THR A 112 -31.63 32.28 -36.65
C THR A 112 -31.60 33.19 -35.43
N PHE A 113 -32.44 32.94 -34.45
CA PHE A 113 -32.47 33.61 -33.15
C PHE A 113 -33.04 32.65 -32.10
N SER A 114 -32.92 32.99 -30.83
CA SER A 114 -33.44 32.16 -29.74
C SER A 114 -34.36 32.97 -28.82
N VAL A 115 -35.40 32.33 -28.28
CA VAL A 115 -36.21 32.88 -27.19
C VAL A 115 -35.86 32.11 -25.93
N ASP A 116 -35.53 32.85 -24.87
CA ASP A 116 -35.11 32.28 -23.59
C ASP A 116 -35.59 33.17 -22.45
N THR A 117 -36.64 32.72 -21.75
CA THR A 117 -37.28 33.49 -20.67
C THR A 117 -36.95 32.92 -19.29
N THR A 118 -36.05 31.94 -19.21
CA THR A 118 -35.73 31.20 -18.01
C THR A 118 -34.40 31.68 -17.45
N PRO A 119 -34.37 32.26 -16.22
CA PRO A 119 -33.11 32.67 -15.62
C PRO A 119 -32.16 31.51 -15.32
N PRO A 120 -30.82 31.74 -15.37
CA PRO A 120 -29.82 30.72 -15.04
C PRO A 120 -30.07 30.06 -13.69
N ARG A 121 -29.91 28.75 -13.61
CA ARG A 121 -30.03 28.02 -12.35
C ARG A 121 -28.69 27.99 -11.63
N VAL A 122 -28.67 28.43 -10.37
CA VAL A 122 -27.48 28.35 -9.52
C VAL A 122 -27.71 27.35 -8.39
N ALA A 123 -26.81 26.39 -8.25
CA ALA A 123 -26.79 25.41 -7.18
C ALA A 123 -25.49 25.49 -6.38
N PHE A 124 -25.59 25.29 -5.07
CA PHE A 124 -24.46 25.13 -4.18
C PHE A 124 -24.36 23.66 -3.75
N SER A 125 -23.19 23.05 -3.92
CA SER A 125 -22.85 21.79 -3.28
C SER A 125 -21.73 22.01 -2.25
N ARG A 126 -21.98 21.53 -1.04
CA ARG A 126 -21.00 21.49 0.05
C ARG A 126 -20.91 20.05 0.55
N PRO A 127 -19.71 19.52 0.85
CA PRO A 127 -19.61 18.36 1.72
C PRO A 127 -20.10 18.76 3.12
N ASP A 128 -20.28 17.79 4.02
CA ASP A 128 -20.56 18.07 5.45
C ASP A 128 -19.44 18.89 6.13
N TRP A 129 -18.30 19.04 5.46
CA TRP A 129 -17.12 19.79 5.88
C TRP A 129 -16.49 20.53 4.68
N ILE A 130 -16.10 21.79 4.88
CA ILE A 130 -15.36 22.60 3.90
C ILE A 130 -13.93 22.79 4.45
N PRO A 131 -12.87 22.41 3.70
CA PRO A 131 -11.49 22.62 4.13
C PRO A 131 -11.18 24.10 4.39
N PRO A 132 -10.27 24.41 5.34
CA PRO A 132 -9.74 25.78 5.49
C PRO A 132 -9.24 26.31 4.14
N GLY A 133 -9.63 27.53 3.80
CA GLY A 133 -9.37 28.13 2.49
C GLY A 133 -10.35 27.77 1.35
N ALA A 134 -11.16 26.71 1.44
CA ALA A 134 -12.13 26.35 0.40
C ALA A 134 -13.47 27.11 0.51
N ILE A 135 -14.20 27.19 -0.60
CA ILE A 135 -15.59 27.68 -0.68
C ILE A 135 -16.55 26.55 -1.06
N PRO A 136 -17.87 26.67 -0.79
CA PRO A 136 -18.88 25.83 -1.42
C PRO A 136 -18.68 25.75 -2.95
N ARG A 137 -18.88 24.57 -3.53
CA ARG A 137 -18.81 24.40 -4.98
C ARG A 137 -20.09 24.96 -5.61
N VAL A 138 -19.91 25.85 -6.58
CA VAL A 138 -21.00 26.47 -7.33
C VAL A 138 -21.16 25.75 -8.66
N GLU A 139 -22.39 25.41 -9.03
CA GLU A 139 -22.77 24.97 -10.36
C GLU A 139 -23.79 25.97 -10.92
N VAL A 140 -23.58 26.41 -12.16
CA VAL A 140 -24.51 27.28 -12.89
C VAL A 140 -24.92 26.56 -14.16
N GLU A 141 -26.22 26.35 -14.34
CA GLU A 141 -26.81 25.66 -15.49
C GLU A 141 -27.71 26.61 -16.26
N ASP A 142 -27.38 26.84 -17.52
CA ASP A 142 -28.17 27.62 -18.47
C ASP A 142 -27.77 27.26 -19.91
N ALA A 143 -28.72 27.31 -20.86
CA ALA A 143 -28.47 26.95 -22.27
C ALA A 143 -27.79 28.08 -23.07
N TYR A 144 -27.95 29.33 -22.62
CA TYR A 144 -27.46 30.55 -23.26
C TYR A 144 -26.58 31.39 -22.32
N LEU A 145 -25.96 30.77 -21.30
CA LEU A 145 -25.10 31.43 -20.32
C LEU A 145 -24.06 32.34 -21.00
N ALA A 146 -23.95 33.60 -20.55
CA ALA A 146 -22.92 34.49 -21.07
C ALA A 146 -21.53 34.09 -20.55
N ALA A 147 -20.50 34.18 -21.40
CA ALA A 147 -19.13 33.76 -21.06
C ALA A 147 -18.52 34.54 -19.86
N GLU A 148 -18.98 35.77 -19.63
CA GLU A 148 -18.63 36.63 -18.49
C GLU A 148 -19.81 36.81 -17.51
N GLY A 149 -20.88 36.03 -17.69
CA GLY A 149 -22.16 36.20 -16.99
C GLY A 149 -22.16 35.73 -15.54
N VAL A 150 -21.17 34.94 -15.11
CA VAL A 150 -21.08 34.41 -13.74
C VAL A 150 -20.06 35.19 -12.92
N LYS A 151 -20.54 35.85 -11.86
CA LYS A 151 -19.72 36.58 -10.87
C LYS A 151 -19.89 35.93 -9.51
N VAL A 152 -18.77 35.58 -8.87
CA VAL A 152 -18.74 35.04 -7.52
C VAL A 152 -18.18 36.09 -6.57
N LEU A 153 -18.97 36.40 -5.55
CA LEU A 153 -18.71 37.39 -4.52
C LEU A 153 -18.60 36.66 -3.18
N LEU A 154 -17.60 37.01 -2.38
CA LEU A 154 -17.46 36.54 -1.00
C LEU A 154 -17.56 37.74 -0.08
N ASP A 155 -18.54 37.73 0.82
CA ASP A 155 -18.84 38.83 1.76
C ASP A 155 -19.07 40.20 1.07
N GLY A 156 -19.49 40.17 -0.20
CA GLY A 156 -19.73 41.33 -1.05
C GLY A 156 -18.57 41.72 -1.97
N GLU A 157 -17.39 41.09 -1.85
CA GLU A 157 -16.21 41.40 -2.65
C GLU A 157 -15.96 40.35 -3.76
N PRO A 158 -15.56 40.74 -4.99
CA PRO A 158 -15.24 39.80 -6.07
C PRO A 158 -14.15 38.80 -5.68
N ARG A 159 -14.32 37.54 -6.07
CA ARG A 159 -13.46 36.44 -5.64
C ARG A 159 -13.00 35.55 -6.79
N ASP A 160 -11.68 35.39 -6.93
CA ASP A 160 -11.11 34.40 -7.84
C ASP A 160 -11.48 32.97 -7.39
N PRO A 161 -11.90 32.08 -8.31
CA PRO A 161 -12.15 30.67 -8.00
C PRO A 161 -10.91 30.00 -7.39
N GLY A 162 -11.02 29.58 -6.11
CA GLY A 162 -9.95 28.90 -5.37
C GLY A 162 -9.12 29.77 -4.41
N ALA A 163 -9.39 31.08 -4.29
CA ALA A 163 -8.68 31.94 -3.34
C ALA A 163 -9.03 31.63 -1.87
N ALA A 164 -8.02 31.43 -1.01
CA ALA A 164 -8.15 30.96 0.37
C ALA A 164 -9.00 31.87 1.27
N VAL A 165 -10.18 31.39 1.70
CA VAL A 165 -11.08 32.08 2.65
C VAL A 165 -10.49 32.09 4.07
N GLY A 166 -10.84 33.14 4.83
CA GLY A 166 -10.48 33.29 6.25
C GLY A 166 -11.37 32.47 7.17
N LEU A 167 -11.27 32.74 8.47
CA LEU A 167 -12.11 32.09 9.49
C LEU A 167 -13.25 33.03 9.91
N GLY A 168 -14.45 32.47 10.11
CA GLY A 168 -15.66 33.18 10.50
C GLY A 168 -16.90 32.69 9.76
N GLU A 169 -18.03 33.36 9.98
CA GLU A 169 -19.20 33.27 9.10
C GLU A 169 -18.93 34.03 7.79
N HIS A 170 -19.28 33.43 6.67
CA HIS A 170 -19.11 33.96 5.32
C HIS A 170 -20.41 33.82 4.50
N VAL A 171 -20.59 34.73 3.55
CA VAL A 171 -21.66 34.70 2.55
C VAL A 171 -21.05 34.57 1.17
N LEU A 172 -21.30 33.44 0.50
CA LEU A 172 -21.01 33.27 -0.92
C LEU A 172 -22.23 33.76 -1.71
N GLU A 173 -22.06 34.80 -2.52
CA GLU A 173 -23.07 35.29 -3.45
C GLU A 173 -22.64 34.99 -4.89
N VAL A 174 -23.57 34.50 -5.70
CA VAL A 174 -23.35 34.19 -7.10
C VAL A 174 -24.40 34.93 -7.91
N VAL A 175 -23.93 35.78 -8.82
CA VAL A 175 -24.75 36.47 -9.81
C VAL A 175 -24.50 35.79 -11.15
N ALA A 176 -25.52 35.24 -11.77
CA ALA A 176 -25.48 34.58 -13.07
C ALA A 176 -26.41 35.30 -14.05
N GLU A 177 -25.89 35.69 -15.21
CA GLU A 177 -26.59 36.38 -16.30
C GLU A 177 -26.41 35.60 -17.61
N ASP A 178 -27.50 35.33 -18.33
CA ASP A 178 -27.48 34.71 -19.65
C ASP A 178 -27.33 35.75 -20.79
N ARG A 179 -27.30 35.29 -22.04
CA ARG A 179 -27.26 36.15 -23.23
C ARG A 179 -28.59 36.85 -23.54
N ALA A 180 -29.69 36.45 -22.91
CA ALA A 180 -30.99 37.09 -23.02
C ALA A 180 -31.13 38.29 -22.07
N GLY A 181 -30.28 38.35 -21.04
CA GLY A 181 -30.32 39.32 -19.95
C GLY A 181 -31.19 38.89 -18.76
N ASN A 182 -31.56 37.61 -18.64
CA ASN A 182 -32.17 37.12 -17.40
C ASN A 182 -31.07 36.93 -16.34
N VAL A 183 -31.38 37.31 -15.09
CA VAL A 183 -30.39 37.33 -13.99
C VAL A 183 -30.90 36.54 -12.79
N THR A 184 -30.04 35.67 -12.27
CA THR A 184 -30.23 34.96 -11.00
C THR A 184 -29.18 35.40 -9.98
N VAL A 185 -29.62 35.74 -8.76
CA VAL A 185 -28.74 36.02 -7.61
C VAL A 185 -29.01 34.98 -6.53
N ALA A 186 -28.04 34.11 -6.28
CA ALA A 186 -28.10 33.07 -5.25
C ALA A 186 -27.11 33.37 -4.13
N ARG A 187 -27.45 33.01 -2.89
CA ARG A 187 -26.62 33.24 -1.69
C ARG A 187 -26.58 31.99 -0.83
N GLU A 188 -25.39 31.59 -0.40
CA GLU A 188 -25.16 30.53 0.58
C GLU A 188 -24.39 31.07 1.78
N ARG A 189 -24.84 30.73 2.99
CA ARG A 189 -24.12 31.02 4.24
C ARG A 189 -23.33 29.81 4.67
N PHE A 190 -22.05 30.00 4.97
CA PHE A 190 -21.18 28.95 5.49
C PHE A 190 -20.25 29.51 6.56
N GLU A 191 -19.77 28.67 7.47
CA GLU A 191 -18.83 29.06 8.53
C GLU A 191 -17.50 28.32 8.32
N GLN A 192 -16.41 29.06 8.14
CA GLN A 192 -15.07 28.52 8.33
C GLN A 192 -14.69 28.67 9.80
N THR A 193 -15.02 27.67 10.61
CA THR A 193 -14.43 27.58 11.94
C THR A 193 -12.93 27.32 11.82
N ALA A 194 -12.14 27.87 12.75
CA ALA A 194 -10.82 27.29 13.02
C ALA A 194 -11.07 25.83 13.36
N LEU A 195 -10.59 24.88 12.55
CA LEU A 195 -10.62 23.49 13.00
C LEU A 195 -9.76 23.42 14.27
N ALA A 196 -10.43 23.24 15.41
CA ALA A 196 -9.97 22.23 16.34
C ALA A 196 -9.92 20.93 15.52
N CYS A 197 -8.75 20.64 14.94
CA CYS A 197 -8.58 19.45 14.14
C CYS A 197 -8.96 18.28 15.03
N LYS A 198 -10.05 17.59 14.67
CA LYS A 198 -10.58 16.51 15.48
C LYS A 198 -9.43 15.53 15.70
N PRO A 199 -9.11 15.16 16.95
CA PRO A 199 -8.03 14.23 17.21
C PRO A 199 -8.33 12.90 16.50
N GLU A 200 -7.62 12.66 15.42
CA GLU A 200 -7.78 11.49 14.57
C GLU A 200 -6.44 10.76 14.51
N SER A 201 -6.54 9.45 14.56
CA SER A 201 -5.40 8.55 14.48
C SER A 201 -5.64 7.51 13.41
N TRP A 202 -4.69 7.33 12.50
CA TRP A 202 -4.70 6.25 11.53
C TRP A 202 -3.38 5.49 11.54
N LEU A 203 -3.45 4.23 11.08
CA LEU A 203 -2.30 3.37 10.87
C LEU A 203 -1.96 3.39 9.38
N GLU A 204 -0.70 3.61 9.05
CA GLU A 204 -0.18 3.52 7.68
C GLU A 204 0.95 2.48 7.61
N TYR A 205 0.95 1.65 6.57
CA TYR A 205 2.06 0.75 6.24
C TYR A 205 2.82 1.29 5.04
N ARG A 206 4.00 1.90 5.29
CA ARG A 206 4.84 2.43 4.22
C ARG A 206 5.77 1.38 3.64
N THR A 207 6.14 1.56 2.38
CA THR A 207 7.33 0.93 1.80
C THR A 207 8.55 1.39 2.60
N PRO A 208 9.45 0.49 3.03
CA PRO A 208 10.63 0.85 3.81
C PRO A 208 11.58 1.74 3.00
N THR A 209 12.25 2.68 3.69
CA THR A 209 13.32 3.52 3.13
C THR A 209 14.66 2.79 3.06
N THR A 210 14.80 1.68 3.78
CA THR A 210 15.97 0.81 3.75
C THR A 210 15.49 -0.63 3.88
N LEU A 211 15.99 -1.51 3.01
CA LEU A 211 15.67 -2.93 3.07
C LEU A 211 16.96 -3.71 3.29
N LEU A 212 16.96 -4.62 4.25
CA LEU A 212 18.09 -5.52 4.52
C LEU A 212 17.78 -6.92 4.00
N SER A 213 18.78 -7.52 3.36
CA SER A 213 18.80 -8.92 2.95
C SER A 213 19.35 -9.77 4.09
N ALA A 214 18.53 -10.69 4.63
CA ALA A 214 18.93 -11.62 5.68
C ALA A 214 18.83 -13.08 5.21
N VAL A 215 19.72 -13.94 5.70
CA VAL A 215 19.62 -15.40 5.56
C VAL A 215 19.60 -16.08 6.92
N HIS A 216 18.82 -17.15 7.05
CA HIS A 216 18.95 -18.08 8.18
C HIS A 216 20.17 -18.97 7.97
N TYR A 217 21.04 -19.02 8.98
CA TYR A 217 22.31 -19.75 8.97
C TYR A 217 22.37 -20.72 10.14
N PHE A 218 22.72 -21.96 9.83
CA PHE A 218 22.63 -23.08 10.74
C PHE A 218 24.05 -23.61 11.03
N PRO A 219 24.57 -23.43 12.27
CA PRO A 219 25.99 -23.62 12.59
C PRO A 219 26.26 -24.97 13.30
N TRP A 220 25.44 -25.98 13.07
CA TRP A 220 25.44 -27.25 13.79
C TRP A 220 25.98 -28.48 13.03
N TYR A 221 26.45 -28.38 11.79
CA TYR A 221 26.97 -29.56 11.07
C TYR A 221 28.31 -29.99 11.68
N PRO A 222 28.42 -31.24 12.18
CA PRO A 222 29.66 -31.75 12.77
C PRO A 222 30.66 -32.12 11.68
N GLY A 223 31.95 -32.08 12.01
CA GLY A 223 33.00 -32.47 11.06
C GLY A 223 32.88 -33.91 10.58
N SER A 224 33.28 -34.14 9.33
CA SER A 224 33.21 -35.45 8.66
C SER A 224 34.01 -36.56 9.36
N GLY A 225 34.89 -36.22 10.31
CA GLY A 225 35.57 -37.17 11.21
C GLY A 225 34.66 -37.82 12.26
N GLU A 226 33.59 -37.15 12.71
CA GLU A 226 32.55 -37.78 13.54
C GLU A 226 31.55 -38.55 12.67
N CYS A 227 31.40 -38.13 11.41
CA CYS A 227 30.52 -38.73 10.42
C CYS A 227 31.24 -39.66 9.44
N SER A 228 32.31 -40.31 9.89
CA SER A 228 32.87 -41.45 9.18
C SER A 228 31.87 -42.60 9.25
N TYR A 229 30.93 -42.63 8.29
CA TYR A 229 30.12 -43.80 7.99
C TYR A 229 31.07 -44.90 7.51
N VAL A 230 31.64 -45.64 8.46
CA VAL A 230 32.20 -46.95 8.21
C VAL A 230 31.00 -47.77 7.77
N ALA A 231 30.85 -47.93 6.45
CA ALA A 231 29.85 -48.82 5.90
C ALA A 231 29.96 -50.15 6.65
N PRO A 232 28.88 -50.62 7.30
CA PRO A 232 28.98 -51.77 8.17
C PRO A 232 29.57 -52.93 7.36
N PRO A 233 30.58 -53.64 7.90
CA PRO A 233 31.13 -54.80 7.20
C PRO A 233 29.96 -55.75 6.87
N PRO A 234 29.97 -56.40 5.69
CA PRO A 234 28.87 -57.27 5.27
C PRO A 234 28.57 -58.28 6.39
N PRO A 235 27.31 -58.40 6.83
CA PRO A 235 27.00 -58.88 8.16
C PRO A 235 27.41 -60.35 8.35
N PRO A 236 28.20 -60.69 9.38
CA PRO A 236 28.12 -62.02 9.97
C PRO A 236 26.75 -62.20 10.67
N ALA A 237 26.42 -63.45 11.01
CA ALA A 237 25.12 -63.90 11.51
C ALA A 237 24.58 -63.12 12.73
N PRO A 238 23.26 -63.16 13.00
CA PRO A 238 22.51 -62.02 13.52
C PRO A 238 22.82 -61.64 14.97
N GLN A 239 23.52 -60.52 15.13
CA GLN A 239 23.36 -59.60 16.25
C GLN A 239 23.34 -58.19 15.68
N GLU A 240 22.24 -57.46 15.85
CA GLU A 240 22.14 -56.07 15.41
C GLU A 240 22.98 -55.16 16.32
N PRO A 241 24.06 -54.53 15.83
CA PRO A 241 24.67 -53.45 16.56
C PRO A 241 23.75 -52.23 16.43
N THR A 242 23.17 -51.76 17.53
CA THR A 242 22.46 -50.48 17.54
C THR A 242 23.48 -49.38 17.18
N PRO A 243 23.34 -48.68 16.04
CA PRO A 243 24.31 -47.65 15.67
C PRO A 243 24.26 -46.52 16.70
N SER A 244 25.41 -45.94 17.05
CA SER A 244 25.44 -44.85 18.03
C SER A 244 24.58 -43.66 17.56
N PRO A 245 23.93 -42.91 18.47
CA PRO A 245 23.08 -41.79 18.08
C PRO A 245 23.77 -40.75 17.19
N ALA A 246 25.08 -40.54 17.37
CA ALA A 246 25.88 -39.67 16.51
C ALA A 246 25.94 -40.17 15.06
N GLY A 247 26.19 -41.47 14.86
CA GLY A 247 26.22 -42.08 13.53
C GLY A 247 24.85 -42.06 12.83
N GLN A 248 23.76 -42.19 13.58
CA GLN A 248 22.40 -42.06 13.04
C GLN A 248 22.12 -40.63 12.56
N TRP A 249 22.46 -39.63 13.36
CA TRP A 249 22.26 -38.21 13.04
C TRP A 249 23.12 -37.76 11.85
N CYS A 250 24.39 -38.18 11.81
CA CYS A 250 25.25 -38.06 10.64
C CYS A 250 24.61 -38.68 9.39
N GLY A 251 23.96 -39.84 9.50
CA GLY A 251 23.25 -40.48 8.38
C GLY A 251 22.12 -39.61 7.82
N CYS A 252 21.30 -39.01 8.69
CA CYS A 252 20.16 -38.19 8.26
C CYS A 252 20.57 -36.83 7.66
N ILE A 253 21.73 -36.30 8.05
CA ILE A 253 22.27 -35.03 7.55
C ILE A 253 23.14 -35.23 6.29
N TRP A 254 24.01 -36.24 6.28
CA TRP A 254 25.03 -36.44 5.24
C TRP A 254 24.66 -37.48 4.16
N HIS A 255 23.47 -38.09 4.23
CA HIS A 255 22.78 -38.60 3.04
C HIS A 255 21.81 -37.51 2.53
N PRO A 256 22.31 -36.50 1.79
CA PRO A 256 21.49 -35.38 1.37
C PRO A 256 20.35 -35.86 0.47
N LYS A 257 19.14 -35.42 0.81
CA LYS A 257 17.89 -35.82 0.17
C LYS A 257 17.96 -35.56 -1.34
N GLY A 258 17.86 -36.62 -2.14
CA GLY A 258 17.96 -36.54 -3.60
C GLY A 258 19.33 -36.11 -4.15
N GLY A 259 20.39 -36.16 -3.35
CA GLY A 259 21.79 -35.97 -3.77
C GLY A 259 22.38 -34.57 -3.58
N LEU A 260 21.73 -33.64 -2.86
CA LEU A 260 22.17 -32.24 -2.76
C LEU A 260 23.59 -32.14 -2.19
N ARG A 261 24.53 -31.64 -2.98
CA ARG A 261 25.92 -31.48 -2.56
C ARG A 261 26.32 -30.01 -2.57
N PRO A 262 26.62 -29.42 -1.41
CA PRO A 262 27.25 -28.11 -1.35
C PRO A 262 28.52 -28.12 -2.21
N ALA A 263 28.84 -27.03 -2.87
CA ALA A 263 30.04 -26.87 -3.70
C ALA A 263 31.33 -27.14 -2.91
N ARG A 264 31.27 -26.96 -1.59
CA ARG A 264 32.34 -27.21 -0.61
C ARG A 264 32.42 -28.67 -0.15
N GLY A 265 31.55 -29.55 -0.65
CA GLY A 265 31.38 -30.92 -0.15
C GLY A 265 30.67 -30.96 1.20
N PHE A 266 30.85 -32.05 1.94
CA PHE A 266 30.42 -32.16 3.34
C PHE A 266 31.45 -31.50 4.25
N TYR A 267 30.98 -30.67 5.18
CA TYR A 267 31.83 -29.73 5.91
C TYR A 267 31.52 -29.63 7.40
N ASP A 268 32.55 -29.32 8.19
CA ASP A 268 32.40 -29.00 9.59
C ASP A 268 31.96 -27.53 9.75
N SER A 269 30.82 -27.28 10.38
CA SER A 269 30.43 -25.92 10.79
C SER A 269 31.37 -25.37 11.88
N GLY A 270 32.08 -26.24 12.59
CA GLY A 270 33.16 -25.91 13.51
C GLY A 270 34.46 -25.45 12.83
N SER A 271 34.60 -25.61 11.51
CA SER A 271 35.80 -25.20 10.79
C SER A 271 35.80 -23.70 10.47
N PRO A 272 36.75 -22.90 10.99
CA PRO A 272 36.83 -21.48 10.69
C PRO A 272 36.99 -21.20 9.19
N ALA A 273 37.68 -22.08 8.44
CA ALA A 273 37.88 -21.91 7.01
C ALA A 273 36.57 -22.10 6.21
N VAL A 274 35.71 -23.03 6.64
CA VAL A 274 34.39 -23.25 6.04
C VAL A 274 33.50 -22.03 6.29
N VAL A 275 33.34 -21.66 7.56
CA VAL A 275 32.50 -20.54 7.98
C VAL A 275 32.94 -19.24 7.31
N GLN A 276 34.24 -18.93 7.31
CA GLN A 276 34.77 -17.74 6.62
C GLN A 276 34.38 -17.71 5.14
N ALA A 277 34.57 -18.83 4.42
CA ALA A 277 34.29 -18.91 3.00
C ALA A 277 32.78 -18.93 2.66
N GLN A 278 31.93 -19.31 3.62
CA GLN A 278 30.47 -19.13 3.54
C GLN A 278 30.06 -17.67 3.72
N LEU A 279 30.59 -16.99 4.75
CA LEU A 279 30.34 -15.56 4.98
C LEU A 279 30.86 -14.70 3.82
N ASP A 280 32.01 -15.04 3.23
CA ASP A 280 32.54 -14.37 2.04
C ASP A 280 31.61 -14.55 0.83
N GLN A 281 31.03 -15.75 0.66
CA GLN A 281 30.02 -16.00 -0.35
C GLN A 281 28.74 -15.18 -0.09
N MET A 282 28.27 -15.07 1.16
CA MET A 282 27.12 -14.24 1.52
C MET A 282 27.35 -12.76 1.16
N ILE A 283 28.50 -12.20 1.57
CA ILE A 283 28.86 -10.79 1.32
C ILE A 283 28.99 -10.50 -0.18
N ALA A 284 29.62 -11.41 -0.94
CA ALA A 284 29.73 -11.29 -2.39
C ALA A 284 28.36 -11.20 -3.09
N HIS A 285 27.30 -11.69 -2.45
CA HIS A 285 25.94 -11.79 -2.97
C HIS A 285 24.91 -10.89 -2.26
N GLY A 286 25.36 -9.82 -1.59
CA GLY A 286 24.45 -8.78 -1.08
C GLY A 286 23.56 -9.25 0.07
N ILE A 287 24.12 -10.05 0.98
CA ILE A 287 23.49 -10.37 2.28
C ILE A 287 24.07 -9.43 3.33
N ASP A 288 23.20 -8.74 4.06
CA ASP A 288 23.56 -7.77 5.11
C ASP A 288 23.59 -8.39 6.51
N VAL A 289 22.72 -9.40 6.73
CA VAL A 289 22.45 -9.95 8.06
C VAL A 289 22.47 -11.48 8.04
N VAL A 290 23.24 -12.08 8.95
CA VAL A 290 23.18 -13.50 9.25
C VAL A 290 22.26 -13.72 10.44
N SER A 291 21.20 -14.51 10.26
CA SER A 291 20.28 -14.92 11.31
C SER A 291 20.71 -16.31 11.81
N ILE A 292 21.54 -16.33 12.85
CA ILE A 292 22.24 -17.52 13.32
C ILE A 292 21.32 -18.33 14.23
N GLU A 293 21.01 -19.58 13.87
CA GLU A 293 20.23 -20.47 14.73
C GLU A 293 20.91 -20.68 16.09
N TRP A 294 20.14 -20.53 17.16
CA TRP A 294 20.52 -20.77 18.53
C TRP A 294 19.49 -21.68 19.22
N THR A 295 19.94 -22.89 19.58
CA THR A 295 19.14 -23.92 20.26
C THR A 295 19.50 -24.07 21.74
N GLY A 296 20.52 -23.34 22.21
CA GLY A 296 21.11 -23.49 23.54
C GLY A 296 21.79 -24.85 23.79
N ASN A 297 22.08 -25.63 22.74
CA ASN A 297 22.96 -26.79 22.80
C ASN A 297 24.41 -26.30 23.05
N PRO A 298 25.17 -26.86 24.02
CA PRO A 298 26.52 -26.41 24.32
C PRO A 298 27.52 -26.47 23.16
N SER A 299 27.47 -27.49 22.28
CA SER A 299 28.42 -27.60 21.16
C SER A 299 28.14 -26.52 20.11
N VAL A 300 26.87 -26.40 19.71
CA VAL A 300 26.40 -25.37 18.76
C VAL A 300 26.66 -23.96 19.31
N THR A 301 26.36 -23.72 20.59
CA THR A 301 26.63 -22.44 21.26
C THR A 301 28.13 -22.10 21.29
N SER A 302 28.98 -23.11 21.54
CA SER A 302 30.43 -22.94 21.50
C SER A 302 30.91 -22.62 20.09
N ASN A 303 30.36 -23.25 19.06
CA ASN A 303 30.69 -22.96 17.67
C ASN A 303 30.30 -21.52 17.28
N ILE A 304 29.09 -21.08 17.64
CA ILE A 304 28.61 -19.72 17.41
C ILE A 304 29.58 -18.68 18.02
N VAL A 305 29.99 -18.87 19.27
CA VAL A 305 30.83 -17.91 20.00
C VAL A 305 32.30 -17.95 19.56
N ASN A 306 32.84 -19.14 19.26
CA ASN A 306 34.28 -19.31 19.00
C ASN A 306 34.66 -19.26 17.51
N VAL A 307 33.71 -19.46 16.60
CA VAL A 307 33.97 -19.55 15.16
C VAL A 307 33.11 -18.56 14.37
N VAL A 308 31.78 -18.64 14.49
CA VAL A 308 30.86 -17.86 13.63
C VAL A 308 30.94 -16.37 13.92
N ILE A 309 30.76 -15.97 15.18
CA ILE A 309 30.76 -14.55 15.57
C ILE A 309 32.15 -13.90 15.34
N PRO A 310 33.29 -14.53 15.65
CA PRO A 310 34.61 -14.02 15.28
C PRO A 310 34.82 -13.88 13.77
N ALA A 311 34.33 -14.84 12.97
CA ALA A 311 34.41 -14.74 11.50
C ALA A 311 33.57 -13.57 10.96
N ILE A 312 32.39 -13.29 11.55
CA ILE A 312 31.57 -12.11 11.23
C ILE A 312 32.21 -10.81 11.75
N ALA A 313 32.86 -10.82 12.91
CA ALA A 313 33.51 -9.65 13.51
C ALA A 313 34.55 -9.00 12.57
N SER A 314 35.30 -9.85 11.85
CA SER A 314 36.29 -9.44 10.83
C SER A 314 35.72 -8.95 9.49
N ARG A 315 34.39 -8.97 9.30
CA ARG A 315 33.71 -8.71 8.02
C ARG A 315 32.73 -7.53 8.09
N ASN A 316 32.33 -6.98 6.94
CA ASN A 316 31.27 -5.98 6.88
C ASN A 316 29.88 -6.62 6.82
N LEU A 317 29.54 -7.37 7.86
CA LEU A 317 28.30 -8.13 7.95
C LEU A 317 27.71 -7.97 9.36
N LYS A 318 26.39 -7.94 9.47
CA LYS A 318 25.67 -7.91 10.75
C LYS A 318 25.15 -9.30 11.09
N PHE A 319 24.78 -9.51 12.35
CA PHE A 319 24.09 -10.74 12.75
C PHE A 319 23.01 -10.52 13.79
N VAL A 320 22.11 -11.48 13.87
CA VAL A 320 21.11 -11.66 14.92
C VAL A 320 21.10 -13.12 15.34
N LEU A 321 20.51 -13.42 16.50
CA LEU A 321 20.12 -14.79 16.82
C LEU A 321 18.74 -15.09 16.20
N LEU A 322 18.61 -16.28 15.63
CA LEU A 322 17.34 -17.00 15.54
C LEU A 322 17.24 -17.89 16.77
N TYR A 323 16.40 -17.51 17.72
CA TYR A 323 16.10 -18.33 18.89
C TYR A 323 15.12 -19.42 18.48
N ASP A 324 15.61 -20.65 18.34
CA ASP A 324 14.76 -21.81 18.10
C ASP A 324 14.07 -22.23 19.39
N SER A 325 12.87 -21.70 19.59
CA SER A 325 12.02 -22.04 20.73
C SER A 325 11.55 -23.50 20.72
N SER A 326 11.44 -24.14 19.55
CA SER A 326 10.95 -25.51 19.42
C SER A 326 11.95 -26.49 20.02
N ILE A 327 13.23 -26.43 19.61
CA ILE A 327 14.29 -27.25 20.19
C ILE A 327 14.60 -26.77 21.61
N ARG A 328 14.76 -25.46 21.83
CA ARG A 328 15.22 -24.93 23.13
C ARG A 328 14.23 -25.16 24.27
N LEU A 329 12.94 -24.93 24.04
CA LEU A 329 11.93 -24.89 25.10
C LEU A 329 10.97 -26.08 25.10
N ALA A 330 10.75 -26.69 23.93
CA ALA A 330 9.80 -27.79 23.75
C ALA A 330 10.45 -29.12 23.32
N ALA A 331 11.78 -29.19 23.22
CA ALA A 331 12.52 -30.37 22.78
C ALA A 331 12.00 -30.95 21.44
N GLY A 332 11.72 -30.07 20.48
CA GLY A 332 11.15 -30.40 19.16
C GLY A 332 9.64 -30.61 19.13
N ASN A 333 8.95 -30.57 20.28
CA ASN A 333 7.53 -30.93 20.40
C ASN A 333 6.65 -29.73 20.83
N PRO A 334 6.34 -28.77 19.94
CA PRO A 334 5.42 -27.67 20.25
C PRO A 334 4.04 -28.20 20.70
N PRO A 335 3.27 -27.46 21.53
CA PRO A 335 3.42 -26.03 21.84
C PRO A 335 4.39 -25.69 22.98
N VAL A 336 4.90 -24.45 22.97
CA VAL A 336 5.72 -23.87 24.05
C VAL A 336 4.79 -23.36 25.16
N ASN A 337 4.65 -24.13 26.24
CA ASN A 337 3.74 -23.80 27.35
C ASN A 337 4.39 -22.90 28.42
N LEU A 338 4.06 -21.62 28.43
CA LEU A 338 4.54 -20.62 29.40
C LEU A 338 3.80 -20.62 30.75
N ASN A 339 2.76 -21.44 30.93
CA ASN A 339 2.27 -21.73 32.30
C ASN A 339 3.29 -22.56 33.08
N ASN A 340 4.13 -23.36 32.40
CA ASN A 340 5.26 -24.05 33.02
C ASN A 340 6.32 -23.03 33.45
N SER A 341 6.54 -22.91 34.76
CA SER A 341 7.53 -21.99 35.34
C SER A 341 8.97 -22.30 34.93
N VAL A 342 9.31 -23.57 34.65
CA VAL A 342 10.65 -23.97 34.19
C VAL A 342 10.87 -23.47 32.76
N THR A 343 9.92 -23.71 31.85
CA THR A 343 9.96 -23.21 30.47
C THR A 343 10.07 -21.69 30.42
N ARG A 344 9.25 -20.99 31.21
CA ARG A 344 9.29 -19.54 31.35
C ARG A 344 10.62 -19.01 31.90
N SER A 345 11.13 -19.61 32.98
CA SER A 345 12.39 -19.18 33.61
C SER A 345 13.60 -19.44 32.68
N LYS A 346 13.57 -20.53 31.92
CA LYS A 346 14.60 -20.86 30.91
C LYS A 346 14.66 -19.81 29.81
N LEU A 347 13.50 -19.47 29.22
CA LEU A 347 13.39 -18.42 28.19
C LEU A 347 13.87 -17.05 28.71
N ILE A 348 13.45 -16.64 29.91
CA ILE A 348 13.88 -15.37 30.51
C ILE A 348 15.40 -15.37 30.77
N GLY A 349 15.94 -16.46 31.33
CA GLY A 349 17.37 -16.62 31.61
C GLY A 349 18.24 -16.58 30.35
N ASP A 350 17.76 -17.18 29.24
CA ASP A 350 18.46 -17.13 27.96
C ASP A 350 18.55 -15.69 27.43
N PHE A 351 17.47 -14.91 27.50
CA PHE A 351 17.46 -13.51 27.09
C PHE A 351 18.29 -12.60 28.02
N GLN A 352 18.34 -12.89 29.33
CA GLN A 352 19.26 -12.25 30.26
C GLN A 352 20.73 -12.54 29.90
N ALA A 353 21.06 -13.76 29.46
CA ALA A 353 22.38 -14.11 28.97
C ALA A 353 22.73 -13.39 27.65
N PHE A 354 21.78 -13.27 26.71
CA PHE A 354 21.99 -12.52 25.46
C PHE A 354 22.22 -11.03 25.71
N ALA A 355 21.43 -10.43 26.60
CA ALA A 355 21.51 -9.02 26.94
C ALA A 355 22.80 -8.68 27.72
N SER A 356 23.25 -9.56 28.61
CA SER A 356 24.46 -9.33 29.40
C SER A 356 25.77 -9.57 28.66
N SER A 357 25.79 -10.48 27.68
CA SER A 357 26.98 -10.97 26.98
C SER A 357 27.57 -10.02 25.93
N ALA A 358 28.90 -9.87 25.97
CA ALA A 358 29.70 -9.19 24.95
C ALA A 358 29.72 -9.91 23.59
N SER A 359 29.42 -11.22 23.55
CA SER A 359 29.33 -11.99 22.30
C SER A 359 27.98 -11.82 21.60
N TYR A 360 26.92 -11.43 22.33
CA TYR A 360 25.56 -11.34 21.80
C TYR A 360 25.10 -9.88 21.66
N PHE A 361 24.11 -9.41 22.42
CA PHE A 361 23.50 -8.10 22.16
C PHE A 361 24.50 -6.95 22.30
N LYS A 362 25.50 -7.05 23.19
CA LYS A 362 26.55 -6.02 23.33
C LYS A 362 27.62 -6.06 22.24
N HIS A 363 27.64 -7.07 21.36
CA HIS A 363 28.61 -7.15 20.28
C HIS A 363 28.39 -6.04 19.22
N PRO A 364 29.45 -5.37 18.70
CA PRO A 364 29.32 -4.24 17.78
C PRO A 364 28.77 -4.62 16.38
N LYS A 365 28.87 -5.90 15.99
CA LYS A 365 28.23 -6.42 14.77
C LYS A 365 26.82 -6.98 14.98
N TYR A 366 26.34 -7.07 16.23
CA TYR A 366 24.95 -7.46 16.50
C TYR A 366 24.00 -6.36 16.01
N LEU A 367 23.02 -6.71 15.17
CA LEU A 367 22.08 -5.76 14.56
C LEU A 367 21.20 -5.11 15.63
N LYS A 368 21.05 -3.79 15.54
CA LYS A 368 20.25 -2.97 16.46
C LYS A 368 19.49 -1.91 15.68
N PHE A 369 18.29 -1.60 16.14
CA PHE A 369 17.45 -0.52 15.65
C PHE A 369 17.11 0.40 16.83
N GLY A 370 17.48 1.68 16.79
CA GLY A 370 17.26 2.61 17.91
C GLY A 370 17.92 2.20 19.25
N ASN A 371 19.01 1.42 19.21
CA ASN A 371 19.61 0.73 20.37
C ASN A 371 18.72 -0.36 21.02
N GLU A 372 17.72 -0.88 20.29
CA GLU A 372 17.07 -2.16 20.58
C GLU A 372 17.77 -3.28 19.78
N PRO A 373 18.30 -4.34 20.40
CA PRO A 373 18.85 -5.50 19.68
C PRO A 373 17.75 -6.25 18.94
N VAL A 374 18.03 -6.62 17.68
CA VAL A 374 17.12 -7.40 16.84
C VAL A 374 17.27 -8.89 17.15
N ILE A 375 16.17 -9.59 17.42
CA ILE A 375 16.20 -11.05 17.62
C ILE A 375 15.00 -11.69 16.90
N TYR A 376 15.27 -12.77 16.16
CA TYR A 376 14.26 -13.58 15.53
C TYR A 376 13.85 -14.68 16.51
N VAL A 377 12.56 -14.84 16.78
CA VAL A 377 12.06 -15.94 17.62
C VAL A 377 11.24 -16.87 16.74
N PHE A 378 11.75 -18.09 16.54
CA PHE A 378 11.11 -19.09 15.71
C PHE A 378 9.86 -19.66 16.38
N ILE A 379 8.85 -19.93 15.56
CA ILE A 379 7.55 -20.51 15.91
C ILE A 379 6.83 -19.85 17.10
N THR A 380 6.89 -18.52 17.23
CA THR A 380 6.17 -17.79 18.30
C THR A 380 4.68 -18.10 18.32
N ARG A 381 4.06 -18.37 17.16
CA ARG A 381 2.66 -18.83 17.05
C ARG A 381 2.31 -20.09 17.87
N ALA A 382 3.29 -20.92 18.26
CA ALA A 382 3.07 -22.10 19.09
C ALA A 382 3.21 -21.83 20.60
N TYR A 383 3.35 -20.57 21.02
CA TYR A 383 3.40 -20.20 22.42
C TYR A 383 2.00 -20.23 23.03
N THR A 384 1.88 -20.89 24.18
CA THR A 384 0.61 -21.05 24.91
C THR A 384 0.79 -20.67 26.36
N GLY A 385 -0.28 -20.21 27.02
CA GLY A 385 -0.24 -19.81 28.41
C GLY A 385 -1.48 -19.01 28.80
N SER A 386 -1.60 -18.65 30.07
CA SER A 386 -2.53 -17.60 30.49
C SER A 386 -2.08 -16.24 29.94
N THR A 387 -3.03 -15.33 29.73
CA THR A 387 -2.80 -13.91 29.40
C THR A 387 -1.65 -13.31 30.20
N ALA A 388 -1.71 -13.44 31.53
CA ALA A 388 -0.70 -12.92 32.44
C ALA A 388 0.69 -13.57 32.24
N ASN A 389 0.75 -14.89 32.03
CA ASN A 389 2.03 -15.55 31.81
C ASN A 389 2.65 -15.19 30.45
N LEU A 390 1.85 -15.01 29.39
CA LEU A 390 2.34 -14.55 28.09
C LEU A 390 2.91 -13.12 28.19
N THR A 391 2.11 -12.16 28.66
CA THR A 391 2.52 -10.75 28.80
C THR A 391 3.73 -10.60 29.72
N ASN A 392 3.67 -11.12 30.95
CA ASN A 392 4.77 -10.99 31.92
C ASN A 392 6.06 -11.64 31.43
N THR A 393 6.00 -12.71 30.62
CA THR A 393 7.21 -13.32 30.06
C THR A 393 7.85 -12.42 29.02
N PHE A 394 7.09 -11.96 28.03
CA PHE A 394 7.63 -11.13 26.95
C PHE A 394 8.08 -9.76 27.45
N ASP A 395 7.41 -9.18 28.44
CA ASP A 395 7.88 -7.97 29.11
C ASP A 395 9.17 -8.19 29.90
N ALA A 396 9.35 -9.35 30.56
CA ALA A 396 10.62 -9.71 31.16
C ALA A 396 11.77 -9.87 30.14
N LEU A 397 11.48 -10.30 28.89
CA LEU A 397 12.50 -10.34 27.82
C LEU A 397 12.94 -8.93 27.40
N ARG A 398 12.01 -7.98 27.32
CA ARG A 398 12.33 -6.55 27.09
C ARG A 398 13.11 -5.97 28.26
N GLN A 399 12.67 -6.23 29.48
CA GLN A 399 13.29 -5.70 30.69
C GLN A 399 14.73 -6.20 30.83
N ALA A 400 15.00 -7.48 30.52
CA ALA A 400 16.37 -8.02 30.50
C ALA A 400 17.32 -7.25 29.57
N ALA A 401 16.82 -6.73 28.44
CA ALA A 401 17.58 -5.85 27.56
C ALA A 401 17.75 -4.43 28.14
N ILE A 402 16.67 -3.84 28.68
CA ILE A 402 16.69 -2.51 29.31
C ILE A 402 17.66 -2.46 30.50
N ASP A 403 17.62 -3.46 31.38
CA ASP A 403 18.52 -3.62 32.53
C ASP A 403 20.01 -3.72 32.13
N ASN A 404 20.29 -4.02 30.85
CA ASN A 404 21.63 -4.12 30.28
C ASN A 404 22.03 -2.92 29.39
N GLY A 405 21.25 -1.84 29.39
CA GLY A 405 21.57 -0.59 28.69
C GLY A 405 21.02 -0.47 27.26
N PHE A 406 20.08 -1.33 26.87
CA PHE A 406 19.36 -1.21 25.59
C PHE A 406 18.08 -0.38 25.74
N SER A 407 17.58 0.18 24.65
CA SER A 407 16.34 0.98 24.66
C SER A 407 15.06 0.12 24.82
N GLY A 408 15.19 -1.20 24.69
CA GLY A 408 14.10 -2.15 24.49
C GLY A 408 14.62 -3.39 23.78
N LEU A 409 13.76 -4.07 23.02
CA LEU A 409 14.08 -5.31 22.30
C LEU A 409 13.29 -5.37 20.99
N TYR A 410 13.99 -5.44 19.86
CA TYR A 410 13.36 -5.56 18.55
C TYR A 410 13.10 -7.04 18.24
N LEU A 411 12.03 -7.55 18.84
CA LEU A 411 11.60 -8.94 18.68
C LEU A 411 10.84 -9.11 17.34
N VAL A 412 11.38 -9.96 16.48
CA VAL A 412 10.80 -10.41 15.22
C VAL A 412 10.10 -11.75 15.49
N ALA A 413 8.78 -11.78 15.34
CA ALA A 413 7.95 -12.92 15.73
C ALA A 413 7.43 -13.70 14.52
N ASP A 414 7.71 -15.00 14.48
CA ASP A 414 7.18 -15.98 13.54
C ASP A 414 5.71 -16.35 13.85
N HIS A 415 4.86 -15.32 13.88
CA HIS A 415 3.42 -15.40 14.14
C HIS A 415 2.59 -15.73 12.89
N LEU A 416 3.08 -15.41 11.69
CA LEU A 416 2.26 -15.46 10.48
C LEU A 416 2.31 -16.86 9.88
N PHE A 417 1.15 -17.52 9.78
CA PHE A 417 1.06 -18.87 9.24
C PHE A 417 -0.28 -19.08 8.52
N TRP A 418 -0.19 -19.49 7.26
CA TRP A 418 -1.28 -19.72 6.30
C TRP A 418 -2.27 -18.55 6.13
N ASP A 419 -3.32 -18.49 6.95
CA ASP A 419 -4.56 -17.78 6.60
C ASP A 419 -4.95 -16.70 7.61
N THR A 420 -4.62 -16.89 8.89
CA THR A 420 -5.08 -16.04 10.00
C THR A 420 -3.95 -15.72 10.99
N PRO A 421 -3.44 -14.47 11.05
CA PRO A 421 -2.59 -14.01 12.16
C PRO A 421 -3.32 -14.06 13.51
N ASP A 422 -2.66 -14.57 14.56
CA ASP A 422 -3.16 -14.51 15.93
C ASP A 422 -2.90 -13.13 16.55
N TRP A 423 -3.83 -12.21 16.32
CA TRP A 423 -3.81 -10.86 16.91
C TRP A 423 -3.89 -10.85 18.43
N ASN A 424 -4.46 -11.87 19.06
CA ASN A 424 -4.51 -11.93 20.51
C ASN A 424 -3.12 -12.28 21.06
N LEU A 425 -2.47 -13.30 20.51
CA LEU A 425 -1.09 -13.61 20.87
C LEU A 425 -0.15 -12.43 20.56
N MET A 426 -0.32 -11.74 19.44
CA MET A 426 0.46 -10.54 19.12
C MET A 426 0.24 -9.40 20.14
N ARG A 427 -1.01 -9.13 20.55
CA ARG A 427 -1.34 -8.18 21.64
C ARG A 427 -0.78 -8.60 23.00
N LEU A 428 -0.59 -9.89 23.25
CA LEU A 428 0.00 -10.35 24.51
C LEU A 428 1.53 -10.36 24.50
N THR A 429 2.13 -10.50 23.32
CA THR A 429 3.58 -10.64 23.15
C THR A 429 4.29 -9.37 22.69
N HIS A 430 3.57 -8.35 22.21
CA HIS A 430 4.09 -7.02 21.81
C HIS A 430 5.36 -7.06 20.93
N PRO A 431 5.43 -7.86 19.84
CA PRO A 431 6.60 -7.89 18.97
C PRO A 431 6.86 -6.51 18.34
N ARG A 432 8.08 -6.27 17.83
CA ARG A 432 8.34 -5.09 16.97
C ARG A 432 8.11 -5.40 15.50
N ALA A 433 8.27 -6.67 15.10
CA ALA A 433 8.01 -7.11 13.73
C ALA A 433 7.33 -8.48 13.71
N MET A 434 6.55 -8.74 12.66
CA MET A 434 6.00 -10.05 12.35
C MET A 434 6.53 -10.58 11.02
N THR A 435 6.63 -11.91 10.96
CA THR A 435 7.17 -12.66 9.83
C THR A 435 6.53 -14.05 9.76
N SER A 436 6.89 -14.79 8.71
CA SER A 436 6.61 -16.19 8.51
C SER A 436 7.90 -16.86 8.07
N PHE A 437 8.43 -17.81 8.84
CA PHE A 437 9.70 -18.48 8.56
C PHE A 437 9.66 -19.25 7.23
N ALA A 438 8.79 -20.24 7.18
CA ALA A 438 8.38 -20.97 5.99
C ALA A 438 6.96 -21.50 6.22
N PRO A 439 5.90 -20.92 5.62
CA PRO A 439 4.52 -21.34 5.85
C PRO A 439 4.12 -22.59 5.07
N VAL A 440 5.11 -23.43 4.75
CA VAL A 440 4.92 -24.67 4.00
C VAL A 440 4.07 -25.63 4.84
N ASN A 441 2.99 -26.11 4.24
CA ASN A 441 2.14 -27.16 4.79
C ASN A 441 1.56 -28.02 3.66
N PRO A 442 1.70 -29.35 3.70
CA PRO A 442 1.04 -30.22 2.74
C PRO A 442 -0.49 -30.11 2.68
N ASP A 443 -1.18 -29.85 3.79
CA ASP A 443 -2.65 -29.82 3.80
C ASP A 443 -3.24 -28.57 3.13
N GLN A 444 -2.42 -27.58 2.79
CA GLN A 444 -2.84 -26.33 2.14
C GLN A 444 -3.15 -26.47 0.64
N GLY A 445 -3.17 -27.70 0.12
CA GLY A 445 -3.61 -28.02 -1.24
C GLY A 445 -2.71 -27.45 -2.35
N VAL A 446 -1.46 -27.14 -2.04
CA VAL A 446 -0.52 -26.56 -3.02
C VAL A 446 -0.14 -27.61 -4.07
N PRO A 447 -0.41 -27.38 -5.37
CA PRO A 447 -0.18 -28.37 -6.41
C PRO A 447 1.28 -28.82 -6.49
N GLN A 448 1.48 -30.14 -6.53
CA GLN A 448 2.80 -30.74 -6.73
C GLN A 448 3.16 -30.79 -8.22
N GLY A 449 4.46 -30.79 -8.53
CA GLY A 449 4.99 -30.96 -9.88
C GLY A 449 5.18 -29.67 -10.69
N SER A 450 5.86 -29.82 -11.84
CA SER A 450 6.38 -28.69 -12.63
C SER A 450 5.30 -27.82 -13.29
N SER A 451 4.14 -28.39 -13.63
CA SER A 451 2.98 -27.62 -14.10
C SER A 451 2.32 -26.78 -13.00
N GLY A 452 2.42 -27.21 -11.74
CA GLY A 452 1.79 -26.55 -10.59
C GLY A 452 2.54 -25.33 -10.05
N ARG A 453 3.83 -25.17 -10.40
CA ARG A 453 4.73 -24.08 -9.95
C ARG A 453 4.56 -23.76 -8.45
N PRO A 454 4.75 -24.74 -7.56
CA PRO A 454 4.34 -24.67 -6.16
C PRO A 454 4.85 -23.43 -5.42
N ILE A 455 6.08 -23.00 -5.72
CA ILE A 455 6.71 -21.81 -5.13
C ILE A 455 5.96 -20.51 -5.46
N ARG A 456 5.33 -20.39 -6.64
CA ARG A 456 4.45 -19.23 -6.94
C ARG A 456 3.15 -19.28 -6.16
N THR A 457 2.57 -20.47 -6.01
CA THR A 457 1.36 -20.68 -5.20
C THR A 457 1.63 -20.35 -3.73
N TRP A 458 2.80 -20.76 -3.21
CA TRP A 458 3.27 -20.36 -1.88
C TRP A 458 3.48 -18.85 -1.77
N ALA A 459 4.17 -18.22 -2.73
CA ALA A 459 4.37 -16.77 -2.74
C ALA A 459 3.04 -15.99 -2.72
N ASN A 460 2.02 -16.48 -3.43
CA ASN A 460 0.68 -15.90 -3.43
C ASN A 460 -0.04 -16.07 -2.08
N LYS A 461 -0.01 -17.27 -1.48
CA LYS A 461 -0.54 -17.49 -0.13
C LYS A 461 0.13 -16.58 0.90
N MET A 462 1.45 -16.44 0.83
CA MET A 462 2.23 -15.53 1.68
C MET A 462 1.84 -14.07 1.46
N ALA A 463 1.73 -13.60 0.22
CA ALA A 463 1.28 -12.25 -0.09
C ALA A 463 -0.11 -11.93 0.50
N THR A 464 -1.05 -12.87 0.39
CA THR A 464 -2.38 -12.77 1.02
C THR A 464 -2.28 -12.73 2.55
N LEU A 465 -1.45 -13.57 3.17
CA LEU A 465 -1.22 -13.58 4.62
C LEU A 465 -0.68 -12.23 5.14
N TYR A 466 0.32 -11.64 4.48
CA TYR A 466 0.83 -10.31 4.83
C TYR A 466 -0.21 -9.21 4.56
N GLN A 467 -1.00 -9.28 3.49
CA GLN A 467 -2.07 -8.32 3.21
C GLN A 467 -3.19 -8.39 4.26
N ASN A 468 -3.65 -9.60 4.61
CA ASN A 468 -4.63 -9.83 5.68
C ASN A 468 -4.11 -9.29 7.02
N SER A 469 -2.81 -9.47 7.28
CA SER A 469 -2.17 -8.93 8.49
C SER A 469 -2.21 -7.40 8.51
N ARG A 470 -1.88 -6.72 7.40
CA ARG A 470 -2.01 -5.25 7.31
C ARG A 470 -3.44 -4.77 7.56
N ASN A 471 -4.41 -5.45 6.94
CA ASN A 471 -5.81 -5.05 7.00
C ASN A 471 -6.45 -5.28 8.39
N ALA A 472 -5.87 -6.17 9.21
CA ALA A 472 -6.40 -6.54 10.51
C ALA A 472 -5.76 -5.77 11.68
N GLN A 473 -4.62 -5.09 11.47
CA GLN A 473 -4.04 -4.22 12.49
C GLN A 473 -4.83 -2.91 12.64
N THR A 474 -5.06 -2.50 13.88
CA THR A 474 -5.73 -1.24 14.24
C THR A 474 -4.78 -0.27 14.96
N VAL A 475 -5.19 0.99 15.09
CA VAL A 475 -4.44 2.02 15.85
C VAL A 475 -4.37 1.75 17.37
N SER A 476 -5.23 0.87 17.89
CA SER A 476 -5.19 0.39 19.27
C SER A 476 -4.21 -0.77 19.50
N ASP A 477 -3.66 -1.35 18.42
CA ASP A 477 -2.71 -2.44 18.51
C ASP A 477 -1.27 -1.94 18.67
N PRO A 478 -0.36 -2.74 19.28
CA PRO A 478 1.07 -2.46 19.25
C PRO A 478 1.58 -2.23 17.83
N LEU A 479 2.43 -1.23 17.62
CA LEU A 479 3.02 -0.92 16.32
C LEU A 479 3.96 -2.04 15.87
N VAL A 480 3.68 -2.68 14.72
CA VAL A 480 4.36 -3.89 14.27
C VAL A 480 4.73 -3.79 12.79
N ASP A 481 6.02 -3.88 12.49
CA ASP A 481 6.54 -3.93 11.11
C ASP A 481 6.26 -5.31 10.48
N LEU A 482 6.17 -5.36 9.16
CA LEU A 482 6.14 -6.62 8.40
C LEU A 482 7.50 -6.84 7.75
N THR A 483 8.23 -7.84 8.25
CA THR A 483 9.56 -8.24 7.76
C THR A 483 9.42 -9.63 7.13
N PRO A 484 9.17 -9.74 5.82
CA PRO A 484 8.68 -11.00 5.26
C PRO A 484 9.78 -12.06 5.15
N GLY A 485 9.42 -13.29 5.51
CA GLY A 485 10.19 -14.47 5.11
C GLY A 485 9.93 -14.86 3.66
N VAL A 486 10.92 -15.49 3.05
CA VAL A 486 10.92 -16.06 1.69
C VAL A 486 11.72 -17.35 1.71
N PHE A 487 11.33 -18.34 0.90
CA PHE A 487 12.08 -19.59 0.79
C PHE A 487 12.20 -20.02 -0.67
N ILE A 488 13.34 -20.60 -1.04
CA ILE A 488 13.61 -20.97 -2.42
C ILE A 488 12.85 -22.25 -2.83
N GLN A 489 12.86 -23.25 -1.96
CA GLN A 489 12.16 -24.50 -2.10
C GLN A 489 12.04 -25.19 -0.73
N TRP A 490 11.23 -26.24 -0.65
CA TRP A 490 11.18 -27.12 0.51
C TRP A 490 11.00 -28.55 0.02
N ASN A 491 11.89 -29.43 0.41
CA ASN A 491 11.85 -30.82 -0.04
C ASN A 491 12.38 -31.77 1.03
N ASN A 492 11.47 -32.47 1.70
CA ASN A 492 11.82 -33.57 2.59
C ASN A 492 11.76 -34.95 1.89
N ILE A 493 11.42 -35.02 0.59
CA ILE A 493 11.49 -36.25 -0.21
C ILE A 493 12.95 -36.63 -0.47
N GLY A 494 13.28 -37.89 -0.22
CA GLY A 494 14.61 -38.44 -0.49
C GLY A 494 15.43 -38.78 0.76
N LEU A 495 14.78 -38.83 1.92
CA LEU A 495 15.17 -39.81 2.92
C LEU A 495 14.91 -41.19 2.31
N ASP A 496 15.97 -41.93 2.04
CA ASP A 496 15.87 -43.33 1.64
C ASP A 496 15.36 -44.12 2.85
N THR A 497 14.03 -44.36 2.87
CA THR A 497 13.31 -45.02 3.96
C THR A 497 13.80 -46.44 4.20
N ASP A 498 14.45 -47.02 3.20
CA ASP A 498 14.91 -48.41 3.20
C ASP A 498 16.34 -48.51 3.75
N LEU A 499 17.10 -47.39 3.74
CA LEU A 499 18.46 -47.32 4.30
C LEU A 499 18.53 -46.84 5.75
N ASN A 500 17.59 -46.00 6.22
CA ASN A 500 17.60 -45.57 7.64
C ASN A 500 16.20 -45.19 8.19
N PRO A 501 15.52 -46.10 8.90
CA PRO A 501 14.21 -45.80 9.51
C PRO A 501 14.29 -44.73 10.61
N PHE A 502 15.46 -44.48 11.21
CA PHE A 502 15.64 -43.45 12.23
C PHE A 502 15.58 -42.02 11.69
N CYS A 503 15.65 -41.81 10.37
CA CYS A 503 15.47 -40.49 9.75
C CYS A 503 14.00 -40.17 9.41
N ASN A 504 13.11 -41.17 9.42
CA ASN A 504 11.72 -41.05 8.96
C ASN A 504 10.80 -40.44 10.04
N TRP A 505 11.03 -39.18 10.40
CA TRP A 505 10.25 -38.47 11.41
C TRP A 505 9.00 -37.80 10.81
N ASP A 506 9.02 -37.45 9.52
CA ASP A 506 8.03 -36.58 8.89
C ASP A 506 7.06 -37.31 7.93
N GLY A 507 6.23 -38.21 8.46
CA GLY A 507 4.98 -38.65 7.82
C GLY A 507 5.06 -39.01 6.32
N PRO A 508 4.10 -38.56 5.49
CA PRO A 508 4.26 -38.60 4.03
C PRO A 508 5.32 -37.57 3.59
N GLN A 509 6.21 -37.96 2.66
CA GLN A 509 7.22 -37.05 2.14
C GLN A 509 6.64 -36.10 1.07
N TYR A 510 7.02 -34.82 1.08
CA TYR A 510 6.56 -33.78 0.16
C TYR A 510 7.72 -32.93 -0.41
N GLY A 511 7.59 -32.50 -1.67
CA GLY A 511 8.67 -31.85 -2.42
C GLY A 511 8.20 -30.68 -3.26
N TRP A 512 8.13 -29.50 -2.64
CA TRP A 512 7.85 -28.22 -3.30
C TRP A 512 9.15 -27.64 -3.88
N ASN A 513 9.58 -28.20 -4.99
CA ASN A 513 10.78 -27.77 -5.70
C ASN A 513 10.51 -26.56 -6.63
N LEU A 514 11.54 -25.76 -6.91
CA LEU A 514 11.52 -24.77 -7.99
C LEU A 514 11.27 -25.46 -9.34
N VAL A 515 10.43 -24.84 -10.19
CA VAL A 515 10.33 -25.24 -11.60
C VAL A 515 11.38 -24.53 -12.43
N ASP A 516 11.59 -23.24 -12.18
CA ASP A 516 12.66 -22.44 -12.77
C ASP A 516 13.09 -21.26 -11.88
N GLY A 517 14.20 -20.58 -12.23
CA GLY A 517 14.70 -19.41 -11.48
C GLY A 517 13.74 -18.20 -11.47
N THR A 518 12.70 -18.19 -12.31
CA THR A 518 11.65 -17.17 -12.25
C THR A 518 10.64 -17.44 -11.13
N ASP A 519 10.54 -18.67 -10.62
CA ASP A 519 9.78 -18.94 -9.38
C ASP A 519 10.47 -18.31 -8.17
N TRP A 520 11.80 -18.41 -8.07
CA TRP A 520 12.55 -17.76 -7.00
C TRP A 520 12.45 -16.22 -7.11
N THR A 521 12.58 -15.68 -8.32
CA THR A 521 12.33 -14.26 -8.59
C THR A 521 10.90 -13.85 -8.16
N TYR A 522 9.90 -14.68 -8.43
CA TYR A 522 8.51 -14.41 -8.07
C TYR A 522 8.29 -14.47 -6.57
N MET A 523 8.91 -15.40 -5.84
CA MET A 523 8.89 -15.44 -4.37
C MET A 523 9.52 -14.17 -3.78
N LEU A 524 10.72 -13.81 -4.22
CA LEU A 524 11.45 -12.61 -3.77
C LEU A 524 10.64 -11.33 -4.02
N GLN A 525 9.96 -11.21 -5.16
CA GLN A 525 9.12 -10.05 -5.45
C GLN A 525 7.80 -10.08 -4.67
N THR A 526 7.03 -11.16 -4.79
CA THR A 526 5.62 -11.22 -4.39
C THR A 526 5.44 -11.41 -2.89
N ALA A 527 6.25 -12.26 -2.25
CA ALA A 527 6.23 -12.50 -0.81
C ALA A 527 7.27 -11.65 -0.07
N GLY A 528 8.43 -11.39 -0.67
CA GLY A 528 9.47 -10.52 -0.10
C GLY A 528 9.18 -9.03 -0.32
N LEU A 529 9.80 -8.41 -1.33
CA LEU A 529 9.77 -6.97 -1.61
C LEU A 529 8.37 -6.34 -1.48
N ASN A 530 7.36 -6.95 -2.10
CA ASN A 530 6.01 -6.41 -2.14
C ASN A 530 5.30 -6.44 -0.77
N GLN A 531 5.81 -7.17 0.23
CA GLN A 531 5.21 -7.29 1.57
C GLN A 531 6.05 -6.65 2.69
N ALA A 532 7.32 -6.33 2.43
CA ALA A 532 8.16 -5.60 3.36
C ALA A 532 7.55 -4.22 3.65
N ARG A 533 7.12 -3.98 4.89
CA ARG A 533 6.46 -2.73 5.30
C ARG A 533 6.88 -2.32 6.70
N VAL A 534 6.98 -1.02 6.90
CA VAL A 534 7.12 -0.41 8.23
C VAL A 534 5.78 0.19 8.63
N ALA A 535 5.40 0.03 9.90
CA ALA A 535 4.16 0.56 10.41
C ALA A 535 4.37 1.93 11.05
N GLU A 536 3.44 2.85 10.80
CA GLU A 536 3.44 4.20 11.37
C GLU A 536 2.04 4.54 11.90
N ILE A 537 1.94 5.03 13.13
CA ILE A 537 0.69 5.61 13.65
C ILE A 537 0.79 7.13 13.51
N HIS A 538 -0.16 7.68 12.79
CA HIS A 538 -0.31 9.11 12.58
C HIS A 538 -1.30 9.66 13.58
N LEU A 539 -0.94 10.76 14.25
CA LEU A 539 -1.79 11.47 15.21
C LEU A 539 -1.98 12.91 14.75
N LEU A 540 -3.20 13.27 14.38
CA LEU A 540 -3.59 14.65 14.11
C LEU A 540 -3.88 15.37 15.43
N LYS A 541 -3.13 16.42 15.74
CA LYS A 541 -3.33 17.23 16.96
C LYS A 541 -4.47 18.23 16.78
N PRO A 542 -5.03 18.78 17.88
CA PRO A 542 -6.04 19.85 17.84
C PRO A 542 -5.64 21.09 17.03
N ASN A 543 -4.33 21.38 16.90
CA ASN A 543 -3.81 22.48 16.10
C ASN A 543 -3.48 22.10 14.63
N CYS A 544 -4.01 20.97 14.15
CA CYS A 544 -3.73 20.38 12.84
C CYS A 544 -2.26 19.99 12.58
N GLY A 545 -1.40 20.05 13.62
CA GLY A 545 -0.06 19.51 13.54
C GLY A 545 -0.08 17.99 13.62
N GLU A 546 0.58 17.33 12.67
CA GLU A 546 0.72 15.88 12.67
C GLU A 546 1.82 15.43 13.66
N THR A 547 1.73 14.21 14.16
CA THR A 547 2.83 13.51 14.82
C THR A 547 2.81 12.05 14.44
N VAL A 548 3.94 11.58 13.93
CA VAL A 548 4.11 10.22 13.43
C VAL A 548 4.87 9.40 14.46
N ILE A 549 4.20 8.42 15.05
CA ILE A 549 4.81 7.41 15.92
C ILE A 549 5.35 6.30 15.01
N ARG A 550 6.65 6.04 15.12
CA ARG A 550 7.37 5.06 14.31
C ARG A 550 8.02 3.99 15.18
N ASN A 551 8.23 2.83 14.57
CA ASN A 551 9.03 1.76 15.15
C ASN A 551 10.52 2.16 15.18
N PRO A 552 11.33 1.76 16.19
CA PRO A 552 12.78 1.97 16.24
C PRO A 552 13.58 1.55 15.00
N SER A 553 13.02 0.74 14.10
CA SER A 553 13.58 0.41 12.78
C SER A 553 13.84 1.63 11.89
N ASN A 554 13.21 2.77 12.17
CA ASN A 554 13.43 4.05 11.47
C ASN A 554 13.28 3.94 9.94
N GLY A 555 12.23 3.26 9.49
CA GLY A 555 12.00 3.01 8.06
C GLY A 555 12.72 1.80 7.47
N THR A 556 13.48 1.05 8.29
CA THR A 556 14.13 -0.19 7.86
C THR A 556 13.18 -1.39 7.92
N SER A 557 13.20 -2.26 6.91
CA SER A 557 12.60 -3.60 6.99
C SER A 557 13.63 -4.67 6.59
N ILE A 558 13.31 -5.95 6.81
CA ILE A 558 14.19 -7.09 6.56
C ILE A 558 13.42 -8.14 5.76
N VAL A 559 14.06 -8.68 4.71
CA VAL A 559 13.58 -9.89 4.02
C VAL A 559 14.39 -11.08 4.53
N TRP A 560 13.72 -12.08 5.11
CA TRP A 560 14.36 -13.25 5.71
C TRP A 560 14.35 -14.43 4.74
N THR A 561 15.52 -14.82 4.26
CA THR A 561 15.64 -16.00 3.39
C THR A 561 15.84 -17.26 4.20
N TYR A 562 14.87 -18.17 4.10
CA TYR A 562 15.01 -19.56 4.51
C TYR A 562 15.47 -20.41 3.31
N SER A 563 16.73 -20.80 3.23
CA SER A 563 17.85 -20.62 4.18
C SER A 563 19.17 -20.39 3.44
N TYR A 564 20.27 -20.13 4.14
CA TYR A 564 21.60 -20.26 3.54
C TYR A 564 21.98 -21.74 3.35
N ASN A 565 21.92 -22.54 4.41
CA ASN A 565 22.48 -23.90 4.43
C ASN A 565 21.62 -24.93 5.17
N GLU A 566 20.29 -24.80 5.19
CA GLU A 566 19.43 -25.89 5.67
C GLU A 566 19.30 -26.97 4.60
N TRP A 567 20.26 -27.90 4.59
CA TRP A 567 20.30 -29.02 3.66
C TRP A 567 19.35 -30.16 4.03
N TYR A 568 18.88 -30.26 5.28
CA TYR A 568 17.90 -31.27 5.67
C TYR A 568 16.55 -31.00 5.00
N GLU A 569 16.13 -29.74 4.86
CA GLU A 569 14.89 -29.39 4.14
C GLU A 569 15.11 -29.01 2.66
N GLY A 570 16.37 -29.06 2.20
CA GLY A 570 16.75 -28.67 0.84
C GLY A 570 16.52 -27.19 0.54
N SER A 571 16.36 -26.32 1.54
CA SER A 571 16.01 -24.90 1.39
C SER A 571 17.23 -23.97 1.28
N GLY A 572 18.45 -24.52 1.37
CA GLY A 572 19.70 -23.76 1.27
C GLY A 572 19.91 -23.06 -0.08
N VAL A 573 20.35 -21.79 -0.04
CA VAL A 573 20.82 -21.01 -1.19
C VAL A 573 22.34 -21.06 -1.38
N GLU A 574 23.10 -21.69 -0.48
CA GLU A 574 24.54 -21.96 -0.63
C GLU A 574 24.83 -22.67 -1.97
N GLU A 575 26.00 -22.41 -2.53
CA GLU A 575 26.40 -22.94 -3.84
C GLU A 575 26.36 -24.48 -3.89
N LEU A 576 25.86 -25.05 -4.99
CA LEU A 576 25.77 -26.50 -5.21
C LEU A 576 26.69 -26.97 -6.36
N THR A 577 27.31 -28.16 -6.24
CA THR A 577 28.26 -28.68 -7.26
C THR A 577 27.64 -28.95 -8.64
N SER A 578 26.36 -29.31 -8.69
CA SER A 578 25.76 -29.91 -9.90
C SER A 578 24.23 -29.82 -9.89
N ARG A 579 23.63 -29.67 -11.08
CA ARG A 579 22.20 -29.92 -11.30
C ARG A 579 21.85 -31.37 -11.01
N MET A 580 20.62 -31.62 -10.57
CA MET A 580 20.08 -32.97 -10.41
C MET A 580 18.61 -33.04 -10.81
N PRO A 581 18.06 -34.23 -11.10
CA PRO A 581 16.65 -34.36 -11.50
C PRO A 581 15.65 -33.84 -10.45
N ALA A 582 15.95 -34.01 -9.15
CA ALA A 582 15.12 -33.49 -8.06
C ALA A 582 15.23 -31.96 -7.89
N TYR A 583 16.30 -31.35 -8.43
CA TYR A 583 16.61 -29.93 -8.31
C TYR A 583 17.05 -29.38 -9.68
N PRO A 584 16.09 -29.22 -10.62
CA PRO A 584 16.39 -28.78 -11.99
C PRO A 584 16.95 -27.35 -12.04
N TYR A 585 16.72 -26.56 -10.98
CA TYR A 585 17.21 -25.20 -10.78
C TYR A 585 17.77 -25.02 -9.37
N GLY A 586 18.49 -23.92 -9.14
CA GLY A 586 19.14 -23.60 -7.87
C GLY A 586 20.59 -24.08 -7.74
N PHE A 587 21.14 -24.72 -8.78
CA PHE A 587 22.53 -25.16 -8.84
C PHE A 587 23.54 -24.00 -8.97
N GLY A 588 24.78 -24.19 -8.51
CA GLY A 588 25.81 -23.14 -8.50
C GLY A 588 25.38 -21.91 -7.70
N LEU A 589 25.84 -20.73 -8.09
CA LEU A 589 25.56 -19.46 -7.40
C LEU A 589 24.22 -18.81 -7.79
N GLN A 590 23.40 -19.43 -8.63
CA GLN A 590 22.20 -18.79 -9.20
C GLN A 590 21.21 -18.27 -8.13
N PRO A 591 20.90 -19.00 -7.04
CA PRO A 591 20.05 -18.49 -5.94
C PRO A 591 20.52 -17.17 -5.35
N LEU A 592 21.82 -17.10 -5.05
CA LEU A 592 22.50 -15.97 -4.43
C LEU A 592 22.67 -14.79 -5.40
N GLN A 593 22.92 -15.06 -6.68
CA GLN A 593 22.92 -14.04 -7.73
C GLN A 593 21.54 -13.40 -7.89
N LEU A 594 20.45 -14.18 -7.81
CA LEU A 594 19.09 -13.66 -7.85
C LEU A 594 18.73 -12.88 -6.58
N LEU A 595 19.18 -13.29 -5.40
CA LEU A 595 19.07 -12.48 -4.18
C LEU A 595 19.70 -11.11 -4.37
N LYS A 596 20.98 -11.05 -4.78
CA LYS A 596 21.70 -9.80 -5.09
C LYS A 596 21.05 -8.93 -6.17
N GLN A 597 20.34 -9.55 -7.13
CA GLN A 597 19.70 -8.82 -8.22
C GLN A 597 18.33 -8.23 -7.83
N LYS A 598 17.66 -8.82 -6.83
CA LYS A 598 16.27 -8.50 -6.48
C LYS A 598 16.15 -7.75 -5.17
N LEU A 599 16.98 -8.08 -4.18
CA LEU A 599 17.12 -7.28 -2.98
C LEU A 599 18.20 -6.20 -3.24
N PRO A 600 18.00 -4.97 -2.73
CA PRO A 600 18.81 -3.79 -3.07
C PRO A 600 20.23 -3.81 -2.47
#